data_AF-A0A963U664-F1
#
_entry.id   AF-A0A963U664-F1
#
_cell.length_a   1.000
_cell.length_b   1.000
_cell.length_c   1.000
_cell.angle_alpha   90.00
_cell.angle_beta   90.00
_cell.angle_gamma   90.00
#
_symmetry.space_group_name_H-M   'P 1'
#
loop_
_entity.id
_entity.type
_entity.pdbx_description
1 polymer ?
#
loop_
_entity_poly.entity_id
_entity_poly.type
_entity_poly.pdbx_seq_one_letter_code
_entity_poly.pdbx_strand_id
1 'polypeptide(L)'
;MTGTLSIRERQLAFGLSVLLALLGLAMAASARHGVMAVHGTMAMALGLWLVFLVGGALYDGPPRSDRMSCYYDAPTRFGITMTLVWAMIGMGVGVWVAALLYWPEATPLWPATSFGRLRPVHTTGIIFGFGGNALIATSFHVLQRTARARLADSVSPWVVIIGFNLFCAWAVTG
;
A
#
# COMPACT_ATOMS: atom_id res chain seq x y z
N MET A 1 11.82 6.90 3.17
CA MET A 1 11.47 5.73 4.02
C MET A 1 12.65 5.26 4.86
N THR A 2 13.82 4.99 4.29
CA THR A 2 14.92 4.27 4.94
C THR A 2 15.85 5.09 5.85
N GLY A 3 15.97 6.40 5.63
CA GLY A 3 16.91 7.27 6.36
C GLY A 3 16.66 7.41 7.87
N THR A 4 15.48 7.00 8.37
CA THR A 4 15.15 7.00 9.80
C THR A 4 15.37 5.67 10.48
N LEU A 5 15.68 4.60 9.73
CA LEU A 5 15.86 3.25 10.25
C LEU A 5 17.30 3.02 10.71
N SER A 6 17.46 2.36 11.85
CA SER A 6 18.73 1.79 12.31
C SER A 6 19.11 0.56 11.49
N ILE A 7 20.36 0.11 11.60
CA ILE A 7 20.84 -1.07 10.86
C ILE A 7 20.00 -2.33 11.16
N ARG A 8 19.63 -2.55 12.43
CA ARG A 8 18.78 -3.68 12.84
C ARG A 8 17.38 -3.59 12.24
N GLU A 9 16.79 -2.39 12.25
CA GLU A 9 15.47 -2.14 11.63
C GLU A 9 15.52 -2.34 10.11
N ARG A 10 16.62 -1.94 9.45
CA ARG A 10 16.83 -2.18 8.01
C ARG A 10 17.00 -3.67 7.72
N GLN A 11 17.74 -4.42 8.53
CA GLN A 11 17.89 -5.88 8.39
C GLN A 11 16.54 -6.60 8.56
N LEU A 12 15.74 -6.19 9.54
CA LEU A 12 14.39 -6.74 9.74
C LEU A 12 13.48 -6.40 8.56
N ALA A 13 13.47 -5.14 8.11
CA ALA A 13 12.70 -4.73 6.93
C ALA A 13 13.15 -5.47 5.66
N PHE A 14 14.46 -5.70 5.49
CA PHE A 14 15.00 -6.49 4.39
C PHE A 14 14.51 -7.93 4.44
N GLY A 15 14.60 -8.59 5.61
CA GLY A 15 14.08 -9.94 5.81
C GLY A 15 12.58 -10.06 5.50
N LEU A 16 11.77 -9.11 5.95
CA LEU A 16 10.33 -9.05 5.63
C LEU A 16 10.08 -8.85 4.13
N SER A 17 10.92 -8.06 3.45
CA SER A 17 10.80 -7.80 2.01
C SER A 17 11.14 -9.06 1.20
N VAL A 18 12.19 -9.79 1.59
CA VAL A 18 12.55 -11.09 1.01
C VAL A 18 11.41 -12.09 1.23
N LEU A 19 10.85 -12.15 2.45
CA LEU A 19 9.73 -13.04 2.75
C LEU A 19 8.51 -12.73 1.87
N LEU A 20 8.15 -11.45 1.71
CA LEU A 20 7.07 -11.04 0.80
C LEU A 20 7.34 -11.47 -0.64
N ALA A 21 8.57 -11.31 -1.13
CA ALA A 21 8.95 -11.71 -2.48
C ALA A 21 8.80 -13.23 -2.68
N LEU A 22 9.27 -14.03 -1.70
CA LEU A 22 9.17 -15.48 -1.74
C LEU A 22 7.73 -15.98 -1.64
N LEU A 23 6.92 -15.39 -0.77
CA LEU A 23 5.49 -15.72 -0.66
C LEU A 23 4.74 -15.35 -1.95
N GLY A 24 5.03 -14.19 -2.54
CA GLY A 24 4.48 -13.79 -3.83
C GLY A 24 4.86 -14.76 -4.96
N LEU A 25 6.14 -15.17 -5.01
CA LEU A 25 6.62 -16.17 -5.97
C LEU A 25 5.93 -17.52 -5.77
N ALA A 26 5.81 -17.99 -4.53
CA ALA A 26 5.14 -19.25 -4.22
C ALA A 26 3.66 -19.20 -4.63
N MET A 27 2.97 -18.09 -4.34
CA MET A 27 1.57 -17.88 -4.75
C MET A 27 1.42 -17.84 -6.27
N ALA A 28 2.30 -17.15 -6.99
CA ALA A 28 2.29 -17.08 -8.44
C ALA A 28 2.57 -18.45 -9.10
N ALA A 29 3.59 -19.17 -8.61
CA ALA A 29 4.01 -20.46 -9.14
C ALA A 29 2.97 -21.56 -8.89
N SER A 30 2.33 -21.55 -7.71
CA SER A 30 1.30 -22.55 -7.35
C SER A 30 -0.01 -22.35 -8.10
N ALA A 31 -0.44 -21.09 -8.31
CA ALA A 31 -1.68 -20.79 -9.03
C ALA A 31 -1.60 -21.10 -10.53
N ARG A 32 -0.40 -21.01 -11.13
CA ARG A 32 -0.10 -21.14 -12.57
C ARG A 32 -0.76 -20.08 -13.46
N HIS A 33 -2.07 -19.86 -13.35
CA HIS A 33 -2.85 -18.88 -14.12
C HIS A 33 -3.95 -18.23 -13.27
N GLY A 34 -4.58 -17.18 -13.80
CA GLY A 34 -5.72 -16.50 -13.18
C GLY A 34 -5.35 -15.45 -12.13
N VAL A 35 -6.35 -15.00 -11.38
CA VAL A 35 -6.24 -13.86 -10.44
C VAL A 35 -5.20 -14.08 -9.35
N MET A 36 -5.12 -15.29 -8.79
CA MET A 36 -4.13 -15.61 -7.75
C MET A 36 -2.70 -15.57 -8.29
N ALA A 37 -2.49 -15.93 -9.56
CA ALA A 37 -1.18 -15.78 -10.20
C ALA A 37 -0.80 -14.29 -10.33
N VAL A 38 -1.74 -13.44 -10.73
CA VAL A 38 -1.55 -11.98 -10.83
C VAL A 38 -1.28 -11.36 -9.45
N HIS A 39 -2.04 -11.73 -8.43
CA HIS A 39 -1.81 -11.23 -7.06
C HIS A 39 -0.46 -11.68 -6.52
N GLY A 40 -0.02 -12.90 -6.86
CA GLY A 40 1.30 -13.44 -6.52
C GLY A 40 2.42 -12.64 -7.16
N THR A 41 2.30 -12.34 -8.46
CA THR A 41 3.31 -11.52 -9.16
C THR A 41 3.35 -10.09 -8.65
N MET A 42 2.21 -9.49 -8.26
CA MET A 42 2.17 -8.17 -7.61
C MET A 42 2.93 -8.16 -6.28
N ALA A 43 2.69 -9.14 -5.39
CA ALA A 43 3.42 -9.26 -4.13
C ALA A 43 4.91 -9.53 -4.36
N MET A 44 5.24 -10.40 -5.32
CA MET A 44 6.64 -10.69 -5.68
C MET A 44 7.36 -9.43 -6.16
N ALA A 45 6.74 -8.66 -7.07
CA ALA A 45 7.32 -7.44 -7.61
C ALA A 45 7.52 -6.37 -6.51
N LEU A 46 6.52 -6.18 -5.64
CA LEU A 46 6.64 -5.28 -4.50
C LEU A 46 7.75 -5.74 -3.53
N GLY A 47 7.80 -7.02 -3.20
CA GLY A 47 8.84 -7.60 -2.35
C GLY A 47 10.23 -7.39 -2.93
N LEU A 48 10.44 -7.70 -4.21
CA LEU A 48 11.72 -7.47 -4.90
C LEU A 48 12.11 -5.99 -4.93
N TRP A 49 11.17 -5.09 -5.24
CA TRP A 49 11.42 -3.65 -5.20
C TRP A 49 11.87 -3.19 -3.80
N LEU A 50 11.20 -3.67 -2.75
CA LEU A 50 11.57 -3.38 -1.35
C LEU A 50 12.93 -3.99 -0.98
N VAL A 51 13.26 -5.19 -1.47
CA VAL A 51 14.57 -5.82 -1.28
C VAL A 51 15.68 -4.92 -1.81
N PHE A 52 15.53 -4.37 -3.02
CA PHE A 52 16.53 -3.44 -3.58
C PHE A 52 16.55 -2.11 -2.83
N LEU A 53 15.39 -1.54 -2.52
CA LEU A 53 15.28 -0.25 -1.82
C LEU A 53 15.87 -0.30 -0.40
N VAL A 54 15.53 -1.33 0.37
CA VAL A 54 16.01 -1.51 1.75
C VAL A 54 17.43 -2.08 1.77
N GLY A 55 17.75 -2.99 0.84
CA GLY A 55 19.07 -3.57 0.70
C GLY A 55 20.14 -2.54 0.36
N GLY A 56 19.84 -1.60 -0.54
CA GLY A 56 20.72 -0.45 -0.80
C GLY A 56 20.93 0.42 0.44
N ALA A 57 19.87 0.60 1.23
CA ALA A 57 19.95 1.38 2.46
C ALA A 57 20.70 0.68 3.61
N LEU A 58 21.03 -0.62 3.52
CA LEU A 58 21.87 -1.28 4.55
C LEU A 58 23.26 -0.65 4.63
N TYR A 59 23.73 -0.03 3.54
CA TYR A 59 25.02 0.65 3.46
C TYR A 59 24.97 2.14 3.84
N ASP A 60 23.77 2.70 4.06
CA ASP A 60 23.63 4.10 4.47
C ASP A 60 24.18 4.32 5.89
N GLY A 61 24.66 5.53 6.16
CA GLY A 61 25.10 5.94 7.49
C GLY A 61 24.03 5.79 8.58
N PRO A 62 24.43 5.90 9.86
CA PRO A 62 23.52 5.80 10.98
C PRO A 62 22.43 6.89 10.90
N PRO A 63 21.21 6.59 11.36
CA PRO A 63 20.14 7.58 11.38
C PRO A 63 20.47 8.71 12.36
N ARG A 64 19.76 9.84 12.25
CA ARG A 64 19.97 11.00 13.14
C ARG A 64 19.86 10.60 14.62
N SER A 65 20.77 11.11 15.45
CA SER A 65 20.81 10.81 16.89
C SER A 65 19.59 11.33 17.65
N ASP A 66 19.00 12.43 17.18
CA ASP A 66 17.78 13.06 17.73
C ASP A 66 16.48 12.36 17.29
N ARG A 67 16.52 11.30 16.48
CA ARG A 67 15.29 10.72 15.88
C ARG A 67 14.25 10.26 16.90
N MET A 68 14.68 9.90 18.11
CA MET A 68 13.80 9.42 19.18
C MET A 68 13.07 10.54 19.91
N SER A 69 13.59 11.78 19.86
CA SER A 69 12.91 12.97 20.39
C SER A 69 11.95 13.61 19.38
N CYS A 70 11.90 13.12 18.15
CA CYS A 70 11.00 13.62 17.10
C CYS A 70 9.90 12.61 16.74
N TYR A 71 8.75 13.12 16.31
CA TYR A 71 7.67 12.30 15.76
C TYR A 71 8.07 11.60 14.46
N TYR A 72 7.48 10.43 14.24
CA TYR A 72 7.69 9.63 13.05
C TYR A 72 6.64 9.92 11.97
N ASP A 73 6.76 11.06 11.30
CA ASP A 73 5.76 11.50 10.31
C ASP A 73 6.00 10.94 8.89
N ALA A 74 7.02 10.10 8.68
CA ALA A 74 7.31 9.55 7.35
C ALA A 74 6.22 8.56 6.86
N PRO A 75 5.76 7.57 7.65
CA PRO A 75 4.62 6.72 7.28
C PRO A 75 3.32 7.51 7.13
N THR A 76 3.09 8.50 8.01
CA THR A 76 1.94 9.41 7.94
C THR A 76 1.85 10.13 6.59
N ARG A 77 2.97 10.74 6.14
CA ARG A 77 3.02 11.44 4.85
C ARG A 77 2.79 10.51 3.65
N PHE A 78 3.32 9.29 3.71
CA PHE A 78 3.04 8.27 2.70
C PHE A 78 1.55 7.92 2.67
N GLY A 79 0.94 7.73 3.85
CA GLY A 79 -0.49 7.47 3.97
C GLY A 79 -1.37 8.56 3.39
N ILE A 80 -1.07 9.84 3.70
CA ILE A 80 -1.77 10.99 3.10
C ILE A 80 -1.66 10.96 1.57
N THR A 81 -0.47 10.65 1.04
CA THR A 81 -0.26 10.55 -0.41
C THR A 81 -1.12 9.43 -1.01
N MET A 82 -1.14 8.24 -0.39
CA MET A 82 -1.96 7.12 -0.83
C MET A 82 -3.46 7.40 -0.71
N THR A 83 -3.89 8.11 0.34
CA THR A 83 -5.28 8.59 0.47
C THR A 83 -5.69 9.39 -0.77
N LEU A 84 -4.86 10.34 -1.21
CA LEU A 84 -5.17 11.18 -2.38
C LEU A 84 -5.14 10.37 -3.68
N VAL A 85 -4.19 9.46 -3.84
CA VAL A 85 -4.13 8.57 -5.01
C VAL A 85 -5.40 7.72 -5.11
N TRP A 86 -5.81 7.10 -4.02
CA TRP A 86 -7.04 6.31 -3.99
C TRP A 86 -8.32 7.15 -4.08
N ALA A 87 -8.31 8.40 -3.61
CA ALA A 87 -9.42 9.32 -3.83
C ALA A 87 -9.63 9.55 -5.33
N MET A 88 -8.55 9.81 -6.09
CA MET A 88 -8.63 9.98 -7.53
C MET A 88 -9.13 8.72 -8.24
N ILE A 89 -8.59 7.55 -7.88
CA ILE A 89 -9.03 6.27 -8.46
C ILE A 89 -10.48 5.97 -8.12
N GLY A 90 -10.83 5.98 -6.83
CA GLY A 90 -12.17 5.65 -6.33
C GLY A 90 -13.25 6.59 -6.85
N MET A 91 -13.04 7.90 -6.76
CA MET A 91 -13.99 8.88 -7.29
C MET A 91 -14.04 8.87 -8.82
N GLY A 92 -12.90 8.72 -9.49
CA GLY A 92 -12.83 8.62 -10.96
C GLY A 92 -13.63 7.43 -11.51
N VAL A 93 -13.44 6.24 -10.93
CA VAL A 93 -14.26 5.06 -11.27
C VAL A 93 -15.72 5.27 -10.88
N GLY A 94 -15.99 5.98 -9.79
CA GLY A 94 -17.36 6.34 -9.38
C GLY A 94 -18.09 7.19 -10.42
N VAL A 95 -17.43 8.22 -10.96
CA VAL A 95 -17.96 9.05 -12.05
C VAL A 95 -18.20 8.20 -13.30
N TRP A 96 -17.28 7.31 -13.65
CA TRP A 96 -17.45 6.42 -14.80
C TRP A 96 -18.64 5.47 -14.65
N VAL A 97 -18.77 4.84 -13.48
CA VAL A 97 -19.90 3.96 -13.15
C VAL A 97 -21.22 4.72 -13.16
N ALA A 98 -21.25 5.98 -12.70
CA ALA A 98 -22.41 6.85 -12.82
C ALA A 98 -22.76 7.17 -14.28
N ALA A 99 -21.76 7.39 -15.14
CA ALA A 99 -21.99 7.58 -16.57
C ALA A 99 -22.59 6.33 -17.24
N LEU A 100 -22.12 5.13 -16.88
CA LEU A 100 -22.68 3.86 -17.38
C LEU A 100 -24.14 3.60 -16.97
N LEU A 101 -24.61 4.20 -15.86
CA LEU A 101 -26.04 4.16 -15.50
C LEU A 101 -26.92 4.99 -16.45
N TYR A 102 -26.37 6.08 -16.98
CA TYR A 102 -27.08 6.98 -17.90
C TYR A 102 -26.91 6.54 -19.37
N TRP A 103 -25.70 6.12 -19.74
CA TRP A 103 -25.32 5.71 -21.09
C TRP A 103 -24.70 4.30 -21.08
N PRO A 104 -25.51 3.23 -20.97
CA PRO A 104 -25.02 1.85 -20.90
C PRO A 104 -24.20 1.43 -22.12
N GLU A 105 -24.52 1.97 -23.30
CA GLU A 105 -23.86 1.67 -24.58
C GLU A 105 -22.42 2.20 -24.63
N ALA A 106 -22.02 3.10 -23.72
CA ALA A 106 -20.65 3.58 -23.59
C ALA A 106 -19.69 2.56 -22.94
N THR A 107 -20.18 1.38 -22.55
CA THR A 107 -19.35 0.31 -21.97
C THR A 107 -18.31 -0.18 -22.98
N PRO A 108 -16.99 -0.07 -22.70
CA PRO A 108 -15.96 -0.58 -23.60
C PRO A 108 -16.06 -2.09 -23.79
N LEU A 109 -15.61 -2.60 -24.94
CA LEU A 109 -15.62 -4.03 -25.30
C LEU A 109 -14.52 -4.83 -24.56
N TRP A 110 -14.39 -4.62 -23.25
CA TRP A 110 -13.53 -5.37 -22.36
C TRP A 110 -14.36 -5.83 -21.14
N PRO A 111 -14.47 -7.14 -20.85
CA PRO A 111 -15.24 -7.63 -19.70
C PRO A 111 -14.96 -6.94 -18.36
N ALA A 112 -13.74 -6.46 -18.12
CA ALA A 112 -13.35 -5.77 -16.88
C ALA A 112 -14.00 -4.39 -16.71
N THR A 113 -14.45 -3.76 -17.79
CA THR A 113 -15.04 -2.41 -17.76
C THR A 113 -16.55 -2.39 -17.62
N SER A 114 -17.18 -3.56 -17.44
CA SER A 114 -18.62 -3.65 -17.21
C SER A 114 -19.03 -2.99 -15.88
N PHE A 115 -20.22 -2.40 -15.86
CA PHE A 115 -20.79 -1.74 -14.68
C PHE A 115 -20.74 -2.64 -13.42
N GLY A 116 -21.09 -3.93 -13.58
CA GLY A 116 -21.09 -4.89 -12.47
C GLY A 116 -19.71 -5.12 -11.85
N ARG A 117 -18.62 -5.05 -12.64
CA ARG A 117 -17.24 -5.22 -12.15
C ARG A 117 -16.63 -3.93 -11.64
N LEU A 118 -16.94 -2.78 -12.25
CA LEU A 118 -16.38 -1.49 -11.82
C LEU A 118 -17.01 -0.95 -10.54
N ARG A 119 -18.23 -1.36 -10.18
CA ARG A 119 -18.86 -0.97 -8.90
C ARG A 119 -18.04 -1.41 -7.67
N PRO A 120 -17.66 -2.70 -7.53
CA PRO A 120 -16.75 -3.12 -6.48
C PRO A 120 -15.41 -2.34 -6.48
N VAL A 121 -14.88 -1.98 -7.65
CA VAL A 121 -13.67 -1.17 -7.75
C VAL A 121 -13.89 0.24 -7.16
N HIS A 122 -14.99 0.90 -7.49
CA HIS A 122 -15.36 2.20 -6.90
C HIS A 122 -15.52 2.09 -5.38
N THR A 123 -16.33 1.15 -4.89
CA THR A 123 -16.63 1.01 -3.47
C THR A 123 -15.39 0.67 -2.66
N THR A 124 -14.59 -0.30 -3.11
CA THR A 124 -13.33 -0.67 -2.46
C THR A 124 -12.33 0.50 -2.51
N GLY A 125 -12.21 1.16 -3.66
CA GLY A 125 -11.31 2.29 -3.85
C GLY A 125 -11.65 3.47 -2.93
N ILE A 126 -12.94 3.78 -2.74
CA ILE A 126 -13.36 4.91 -1.90
C ILE A 126 -13.37 4.55 -0.40
N ILE A 127 -13.82 3.36 -0.02
CA ILE A 127 -13.92 2.97 1.39
C ILE A 127 -12.55 2.56 1.93
N PHE A 128 -11.92 1.55 1.34
CA PHE A 128 -10.65 1.02 1.84
C PHE A 128 -9.46 1.80 1.31
N GLY A 129 -9.42 2.06 0.01
CA GLY A 129 -8.33 2.84 -0.60
C GLY A 129 -8.23 4.24 -0.01
N PHE A 130 -9.26 5.07 -0.18
CA PHE A 130 -9.27 6.44 0.33
C PHE A 130 -9.49 6.48 1.83
N GLY A 131 -10.64 5.99 2.31
CA GLY A 131 -11.03 6.07 3.73
C GLY A 131 -10.06 5.33 4.65
N GLY A 132 -9.64 4.12 4.28
CA GLY A 132 -8.70 3.32 5.07
C GLY A 132 -7.32 3.98 5.19
N ASN A 133 -6.73 4.45 4.08
CA ASN A 133 -5.45 5.19 4.17
C ASN A 133 -5.61 6.49 4.98
N ALA A 134 -6.74 7.19 4.85
CA ALA A 134 -7.00 8.41 5.63
C ALA A 134 -7.03 8.13 7.13
N LEU A 135 -7.71 7.05 7.54
CA LEU A 135 -7.78 6.63 8.94
C LEU A 135 -6.42 6.17 9.46
N ILE A 136 -5.64 5.41 8.70
CA ILE A 136 -4.29 4.97 9.10
C ILE A 136 -3.37 6.17 9.28
N ALA A 137 -3.32 7.08 8.30
CA ALA A 137 -2.47 8.26 8.37
C ALA A 137 -2.86 9.18 9.53
N THR A 138 -4.16 9.43 9.70
CA THR A 138 -4.68 10.25 10.80
C THR A 138 -4.38 9.59 12.15
N SER A 139 -4.53 8.27 12.27
CA SER A 139 -4.20 7.54 13.51
C SER A 139 -2.73 7.66 13.86
N PHE A 140 -1.81 7.46 12.91
CA PHE A 140 -0.38 7.66 13.12
C PHE A 140 -0.04 9.10 13.51
N HIS A 141 -0.74 10.09 12.94
CA HIS A 141 -0.52 11.50 13.26
C HIS A 141 -1.01 11.88 14.65
N VAL A 142 -2.27 11.54 14.95
CA VAL A 142 -2.99 11.93 16.16
C VAL A 142 -2.40 11.22 17.38
N LEU A 143 -2.21 9.89 17.31
CA LEU A 143 -1.67 9.09 18.42
C LEU A 143 -0.38 9.70 18.97
N GLN A 144 0.55 10.08 18.08
CA GLN A 144 1.83 10.62 18.51
C GLN A 144 1.71 11.95 19.25
N ARG A 145 0.79 12.81 18.80
CA ARG A 145 0.59 14.17 19.33
C ARG A 145 -0.23 14.17 20.61
N THR A 146 -1.24 13.32 20.70
CA THR A 146 -2.09 13.20 21.89
C THR A 146 -1.37 12.46 23.02
N ALA A 147 -0.60 11.41 22.72
CA ALA A 147 0.21 10.70 23.71
C ALA A 147 1.53 11.43 24.03
N ARG A 148 1.91 12.43 23.22
CA ARG A 148 3.24 13.07 23.25
C ARG A 148 4.39 12.07 23.20
N ALA A 149 4.20 10.99 22.44
CA ALA A 149 5.14 9.90 22.29
C ALA A 149 5.30 9.53 20.80
N ARG A 150 6.49 9.10 20.41
CA ARG A 150 6.74 8.57 19.06
C ARG A 150 6.04 7.20 18.90
N LEU A 151 5.75 6.80 17.67
CA LEU A 151 5.35 5.41 17.36
C LEU A 151 6.36 4.40 17.92
N ALA A 152 5.85 3.25 18.39
CA ALA A 152 6.60 2.26 19.17
C ALA A 152 7.86 1.73 18.46
N ASP A 153 7.80 1.58 17.14
CA ASP A 153 8.94 1.16 16.33
C ASP A 153 8.90 1.81 14.94
N SER A 154 10.00 1.67 14.19
CA SER A 154 10.14 2.33 12.89
C SER A 154 9.75 1.47 11.69
N VAL A 155 9.46 0.18 11.87
CA VAL A 155 9.21 -0.79 10.78
C VAL A 155 7.74 -1.16 10.65
N SER A 156 7.06 -1.47 11.75
CA SER A 156 5.64 -1.87 11.75
C SER A 156 4.71 -0.86 11.07
N PRO A 157 4.89 0.48 11.20
CA PRO A 157 4.02 1.42 10.49
C PRO A 157 4.14 1.29 8.97
N TRP A 158 5.33 0.96 8.46
CA TRP A 158 5.55 0.70 7.04
C TRP A 158 4.95 -0.62 6.59
N VAL A 159 5.09 -1.68 7.39
CA VAL A 159 4.45 -2.98 7.11
C VAL A 159 2.94 -2.82 6.98
N VAL A 160 2.31 -2.12 7.93
CA VAL A 160 0.87 -1.85 7.92
C VAL A 160 0.47 -1.10 6.65
N ILE A 161 1.12 0.03 6.35
CA ILE A 161 0.64 0.90 5.28
C ILE A 161 0.96 0.37 3.88
N ILE A 162 2.11 -0.28 3.70
CA ILE A 162 2.47 -0.92 2.42
C ILE A 162 1.60 -2.16 2.20
N GLY A 163 1.44 -3.00 3.23
CA GLY A 163 0.58 -4.18 3.17
C GLY A 163 -0.89 -3.83 2.90
N PHE A 164 -1.39 -2.77 3.54
CA PHE A 164 -2.74 -2.28 3.30
C PHE A 164 -2.97 -1.79 1.87
N ASN A 165 -1.97 -1.13 1.26
CA ASN A 165 -2.07 -0.71 -0.14
C ASN A 165 -1.95 -1.89 -1.12
N LEU A 166 -1.15 -2.93 -0.79
CA LEU A 166 -1.15 -4.18 -1.55
C LEU A 166 -2.52 -4.88 -1.49
N PHE A 167 -3.14 -4.93 -0.30
CA PHE A 167 -4.50 -5.43 -0.12
C PHE A 167 -5.51 -4.65 -0.99
N CYS A 168 -5.46 -3.32 -0.97
CA CYS A 168 -6.35 -2.49 -1.80
C CYS A 168 -6.13 -2.76 -3.29
N ALA A 169 -4.87 -2.91 -3.72
CA ALA A 169 -4.53 -3.24 -5.11
C ALA A 169 -5.13 -4.59 -5.52
N TRP A 170 -4.95 -5.64 -4.72
CA TRP A 170 -5.57 -6.95 -4.95
C TRP A 170 -7.10 -6.89 -5.02
N ALA A 171 -7.71 -6.09 -4.16
CA ALA A 171 -9.16 -5.97 -4.12
C ALA A 171 -9.75 -5.29 -5.37
N VAL A 172 -8.99 -4.44 -6.07
CA VAL A 172 -9.44 -3.81 -7.33
C VAL A 172 -8.99 -4.54 -8.60
N THR A 173 -8.04 -5.48 -8.49
CA THR A 173 -7.60 -6.34 -9.62
C THR A 173 -8.23 -7.73 -9.63
N GLY A 174 -9.03 -8.05 -8.60
CA GLY A 174 -9.71 -9.33 -8.42
C GLY A 174 -10.92 -9.62 -9.30
#